data_AF-A0AA41W1M7-F1
#
_entry.id   AF-A0AA41W1M7-F1
#
_cell.length_a   1.000
_cell.length_b   1.000
_cell.length_c   1.000
_cell.angle_alpha   90.00
_cell.angle_beta   90.00
_cell.angle_gamma   90.00
#
_symmetry.space_group_name_H-M   'P 1'
#
loop_
_entity.id
_entity.type
_entity.pdbx_description
1 polymer ?
#
loop_
_entity_poly.entity_id
_entity_poly.type
_entity_poly.pdbx_seq_one_letter_code
_entity_poly.pdbx_strand_id
1 'polypeptide(L)' 'GLVDEFRVPQREDPKQAALLPSWRFGNGMFALFPSFGLLLTALRSRKARSWRYGS' A
#
# COMPACT_ATOMS: atom_id res chain seq x y z
N GLY A 1 -8.96 0.35 30.55
CA GLY A 1 -7.92 -0.69 30.45
C GLY A 1 -8.27 -1.61 29.31
N LEU A 2 -7.42 -1.64 28.28
CA LEU A 2 -7.38 -2.46 27.05
C LEU A 2 -8.70 -2.79 26.31
N VAL A 3 -9.73 -3.26 27.01
CA VAL A 3 -11.02 -3.70 26.47
C VAL A 3 -11.91 -2.53 26.02
N ASP A 4 -11.74 -1.34 26.62
CA ASP A 4 -12.52 -0.15 26.24
C ASP A 4 -12.02 0.50 24.94
N GLU A 5 -10.81 0.16 24.51
CA GLU A 5 -10.16 0.67 23.29
C GLU A 5 -10.57 -0.12 22.03
N PHE A 6 -11.07 -1.35 22.21
CA PHE A 6 -11.61 -2.20 21.13
C PHE A 6 -13.13 -2.17 21.06
N ARG A 7 -13.78 -1.35 21.88
CA ARG A 7 -15.22 -1.21 21.84
C ARG A 7 -15.57 -0.37 20.61
N VAL A 8 -16.14 -1.03 19.59
CA VAL A 8 -16.63 -0.37 18.37
C VAL A 8 -17.47 0.83 18.81
N PRO A 9 -17.04 2.07 18.50
CA PRO A 9 -17.75 3.25 18.96
C PRO A 9 -19.15 3.21 18.37
N GLN A 10 -20.15 3.09 19.24
CA GLN A 10 -21.57 3.00 18.90
C GLN A 10 -22.11 4.24 18.14
N ARG A 11 -21.24 5.24 17.91
CA ARG A 11 -21.50 6.51 17.22
C ARG A 11 -20.82 6.64 15.85
N GLU A 12 -19.89 5.75 15.48
CA GLU A 12 -19.34 5.79 14.12
C GLU A 12 -20.25 4.99 13.19
N ASP A 13 -20.70 5.67 12.14
CA ASP A 13 -21.63 5.12 11.17
C ASP A 13 -21.02 3.84 10.57
N PRO A 14 -21.64 2.66 10.75
CA PRO A 14 -21.10 1.39 10.25
C PRO A 14 -20.99 1.36 8.71
N LYS A 15 -21.49 2.39 8.02
CA LYS A 15 -21.34 2.63 6.58
C LYS A 15 -20.15 3.52 6.22
N GLN A 16 -19.34 3.97 7.19
CA GLN A 16 -18.13 4.73 6.89
C GLN A 16 -17.22 3.90 5.97
N ALA A 17 -16.92 4.46 4.79
CA ALA A 17 -16.13 3.78 3.78
C ALA A 17 -14.76 3.34 4.34
N ALA A 18 -14.20 4.06 5.32
CA ALA A 18 -12.95 3.73 6.00
C ALA A 18 -12.95 2.39 6.76
N LEU A 19 -14.12 1.92 7.19
CA LEU A 19 -14.31 0.67 7.92
C LEU A 19 -14.61 -0.50 6.97
N LEU A 20 -14.95 -0.23 5.70
CA LEU A 20 -15.18 -1.27 4.71
C LEU A 20 -13.88 -2.04 4.43
N PRO A 21 -13.90 -3.38 4.45
CA PRO A 21 -12.73 -4.20 4.12
C PRO A 21 -12.13 -3.85 2.76
N SER A 22 -12.99 -3.53 1.78
CA SER A 22 -12.60 -3.09 0.43
C SER A 22 -11.72 -1.84 0.46
N TRP A 23 -12.00 -0.87 1.33
CA TRP A 23 -11.23 0.37 1.42
C TRP A 23 -9.85 0.17 2.04
N ARG A 24 -9.79 -0.62 3.12
CA ARG A 24 -8.51 -0.99 3.78
C ARG A 24 -7.61 -1.77 2.82
N PHE A 25 -8.20 -2.70 2.07
CA PHE A 25 -7.50 -3.51 1.09
C PHE A 25 -7.04 -2.69 -0.13
N GLY A 26 -7.93 -1.85 -0.67
CA GLY A 26 -7.62 -0.97 -1.81
C GLY A 26 -6.46 -0.03 -1.50
N ASN A 27 -6.49 0.66 -0.36
CA ASN A 27 -5.41 1.56 0.04
C ASN A 27 -4.05 0.86 0.18
N GLY A 28 -4.03 -0.38 0.68
CA GLY A 28 -2.80 -1.18 0.75
C GLY A 28 -2.28 -1.60 -0.63
N MET A 29 -3.17 -2.07 -1.51
CA MET A 29 -2.79 -2.51 -2.86
C MET A 29 -2.24 -1.36 -3.72
N PHE A 30 -2.83 -0.16 -3.64
CA PHE A 30 -2.36 1.00 -4.39
C PHE A 30 -0.95 1.45 -4.01
N ALA A 31 -0.46 1.14 -2.80
CA ALA A 31 0.90 1.47 -2.40
C ALA A 31 1.91 0.37 -2.77
N LEU A 32 1.53 -0.90 -2.63
CA LEU A 32 2.47 -2.03 -2.77
C LEU A 32 2.90 -2.29 -4.21
N PHE A 33 1.94 -2.29 -5.15
CA PHE A 33 2.21 -2.57 -6.56
C PHE A 33 3.15 -1.54 -7.22
N PRO A 34 2.88 -0.22 -7.15
CA PRO A 34 3.75 0.76 -7.78
C PRO A 34 5.08 0.92 -7.05
N SER A 35 5.14 0.75 -5.72
CA SER A 35 6.40 0.89 -4.98
C SER A 35 7.44 -0.15 -5.41
N PHE A 36 7.04 -1.41 -5.56
CA PHE A 36 7.94 -2.45 -6.06
C PHE A 36 8.32 -2.23 -7.52
N GLY A 37 7.37 -1.84 -8.37
CA GLY A 37 7.62 -1.52 -9.78
C GLY A 37 8.61 -0.37 -9.95
N LEU A 38 8.43 0.72 -9.21
CA LEU A 38 9.32 1.88 -9.22
C LEU A 38 10.71 1.55 -8.68
N LEU A 39 10.80 0.77 -7.61
CA LEU A 39 12.08 0.32 -7.04
C LEU A 39 12.88 -0.52 -8.06
N LEU A 40 12.25 -1.53 -8.66
CA LEU A 40 12.90 -2.37 -9.66
C LEU A 40 13.31 -1.58 -10.91
N THR A 41 12.45 -0.66 -11.35
CA THR A 41 12.73 0.22 -12.50
C THR A 41 13.90 1.16 -12.21
N ALA A 42 13.94 1.75 -11.00
CA ALA A 42 15.04 2.62 -10.57
C ALA A 42 16.37 1.86 -10.48
N LEU A 43 16.36 0.62 -9.97
CA LEU A 43 17.55 -0.24 -9.92
C LEU A 43 18.04 -0.62 -11.33
N ARG A 44 17.12 -0.94 -12.26
CA ARG A 44 17.48 -1.21 -13.65
C ARG A 44 18.02 0.03 -14.36
N SER A 45 17.40 1.20 -14.16
CA SER A 45 17.85 2.48 -14.71
C SER A 45 19.29 2.81 -14.26
N ARG A 46 19.61 2.60 -12.97
CA ARG A 46 20.99 2.79 -12.45
C ARG A 46 22.00 1.81 -13.06
N LYS A 47 21.60 0.56 -13.31
CA LYS A 47 22.46 -0.49 -13.88
C LYS A 47 22.54 -0.46 -15.42
N ALA A 48 21.71 0.32 -16.09
CA ALA A 48 21.68 0.43 -17.55
C ALA A 48 23.00 0.96 -18.14
N ARG A 49 23.74 1.82 -17.40
CA ARG A 49 25.03 2.36 -17.87
C ARG A 49 26.16 1.33 -17.95
N SER A 50 26.03 0.18 -17.29
CA SER A 50 27.03 -0.89 -17.31
C SER A 50 26.52 -2.16 -18.00
N TRP A 51 25.42 -2.06 -18.74
CA TRP A 51 24.79 -3.25 -19.31
C TRP A 51 25.56 -3.72 -20.55
N ARG A 52 26.18 -4.90 -20.44
CA ARG A 52 27.06 -5.50 -21.47
C ARG A 52 26.38 -5.80 -22.83
N TYR A 53 25.06 -5.67 -22.90
CA TYR A 53 24.26 -5.89 -24.12
C TYR A 53 23.46 -4.65 -24.55
N GLY A 54 23.67 -3.50 -23.90
CA GLY A 54 23.16 -2.23 -24.41
C GLY A 54 24.07 -1.79 -25.55
N SER A 55 23.57 -1.84 -26.78
CA SER A 55 24.25 -1.25 -27.94
C SER A 55 24.31 0.28 -27.82
#